data_AF-H1ACK9-F1
#
_entry.id   AF-H1ACK9-F1
#
_cell.length_a   1.000
_cell.length_b   1.000
_cell.length_c   1.000
_cell.angle_alpha   90.00
_cell.angle_beta   90.00
_cell.angle_gamma   90.00
#
_symmetry.space_group_name_H-M   'P 1'
#
loop_
_entity.id
_entity.type
_entity.pdbx_description
1 polymer ?
#
loop_
_entity_poly.entity_id
_entity_poly.type
_entity_poly.pdbx_seq_one_letter_code
_entity_poly.pdbx_strand_id
1 'polypeptide(L)'
;MKAVFFLLVGLILATAVVAGPLFGSQSSVDEVNECSELTRFKEGYSYTFKYEAETESGIKGAGPGSNMTMTCDIIIEAPERCTNVLKARRCLLENRDLDEEMSAHDLVFRTDKGRIVEVLAHPDEPLHILNAKRGILSMIQLDLEADDVDQNTLNEVSVHGNCSSEMTVTRRDDKQRPRKLQVVTELNNCMLRKQEENMTRWQSFKDIVLNMTVMDKFINSSKTCSYDLKGTTGEFRGIQCEEVHSFWPMNFNSESGVRTFIQQRLISTAIDNLNSYKVDPANTRSTCLRYEHDPKEIGKKADDVTADQAMDILKALVKSSREEVQMESPRLFGRWRAALEGMNNETIHEVFDRAYNCSAYSQTCRDNPDKEKIAREYLLDGLLPCTTMACFSVKNYAIAKGVVPKPLASAWMVTMALQNYPTLELMSEMLRMAQYSPSQITIFPLSIMVHNYWVNNEEIRTAATLPEPIVKTIRYLKSLIGNDCTVSAENERLALIALKAIGNIGEPVERYDQLTFIFSER
;
A
#
# COMPACT_ATOMS: atom_id res chain seq x y z
N MET A 1 27.10 -48.38 40.85
CA MET A 1 25.87 -47.72 40.35
C MET A 1 26.10 -46.23 40.54
N LYS A 2 26.57 -45.55 39.49
CA LYS A 2 25.74 -44.97 38.41
C LYS A 2 24.86 -43.86 38.99
N ALA A 3 24.90 -42.62 38.55
CA ALA A 3 25.78 -41.91 37.63
C ALA A 3 25.38 -40.42 37.79
N VAL A 4 26.39 -39.56 38.01
CA VAL A 4 26.58 -38.28 37.30
C VAL A 4 25.56 -37.16 37.58
N PHE A 5 25.84 -35.99 38.18
CA PHE A 5 27.06 -35.26 38.60
C PHE A 5 28.18 -35.22 37.56
N PHE A 6 27.99 -34.46 36.47
CA PHE A 6 28.97 -33.83 35.56
C PHE A 6 28.10 -33.11 34.50
N LEU A 7 28.20 -31.79 34.27
CA LEU A 7 29.37 -31.11 33.73
C LEU A 7 29.39 -29.62 34.14
N LEU A 8 30.42 -29.29 34.90
CA LEU A 8 31.06 -27.98 34.93
C LEU A 8 31.70 -27.70 33.55
N VAL A 9 31.53 -26.47 33.08
CA VAL A 9 32.60 -25.51 32.71
C VAL A 9 33.75 -26.03 31.82
N GLY A 10 33.90 -25.41 30.65
CA GLY A 10 35.19 -25.41 29.95
C GLY A 10 35.11 -24.97 28.50
N LEU A 11 35.36 -23.67 28.26
CA LEU A 11 35.77 -23.12 26.98
C LEU A 11 36.88 -23.97 26.32
N ILE A 12 36.82 -24.13 24.99
CA ILE A 12 37.88 -23.96 23.96
C ILE A 12 37.15 -24.17 22.61
N LEU A 13 36.77 -23.13 21.86
CA LEU A 13 37.53 -22.42 20.83
C LEU A 13 38.10 -23.30 19.68
N ALA A 14 37.82 -22.82 18.47
CA ALA A 14 38.38 -23.17 17.14
C ALA A 14 37.74 -24.41 16.48
N THR A 15 37.00 -24.30 15.37
CA THR A 15 37.38 -23.61 14.13
C THR A 15 36.16 -23.24 13.25
N ALA A 16 36.36 -22.19 12.45
CA ALA A 16 35.60 -21.69 11.29
C ALA A 16 34.66 -22.70 10.59
N VAL A 17 33.48 -22.33 10.08
CA VAL A 17 33.24 -21.28 9.06
C VAL A 17 31.86 -20.64 9.27
N VAL A 18 31.84 -19.32 9.49
CA VAL A 18 30.67 -18.46 9.28
C VAL A 18 30.65 -18.13 7.79
N ALA A 19 29.72 -18.69 7.04
CA ALA A 19 29.36 -18.19 5.72
C ALA A 19 28.25 -17.14 5.91
N GLY A 20 28.67 -15.92 6.31
CA GLY A 20 27.87 -14.71 6.17
C GLY A 20 27.81 -14.26 4.70
N PRO A 21 26.83 -13.42 4.34
CA PRO A 21 26.46 -13.18 2.95
C PRO A 21 27.55 -12.39 2.22
N LEU A 22 28.07 -12.93 1.13
CA LEU A 22 28.84 -12.20 0.14
C LEU A 22 27.90 -11.22 -0.57
N PHE A 23 27.83 -9.98 -0.09
CA PHE A 23 27.47 -8.85 -0.93
C PHE A 23 28.74 -8.29 -1.56
N GLY A 24 28.74 -8.22 -2.89
CA GLY A 24 29.71 -7.44 -3.66
C GLY A 24 30.64 -8.26 -4.54
N SER A 25 30.11 -8.83 -5.63
CA SER A 25 30.78 -8.63 -6.91
C SER A 25 29.85 -7.80 -7.78
N GLN A 26 30.33 -6.64 -8.22
CA GLN A 26 29.91 -6.08 -9.50
C GLN A 26 30.16 -7.19 -10.53
N SER A 27 29.12 -7.93 -10.89
CA SER A 27 29.16 -8.70 -12.12
C SER A 27 29.19 -7.68 -13.23
N SER A 28 30.31 -7.69 -13.94
CA SER A 28 30.39 -7.38 -15.37
C SER A 28 29.05 -7.71 -16.05
N VAL A 29 28.67 -6.83 -16.97
CA VAL A 29 27.68 -7.13 -18.00
C VAL A 29 28.24 -8.28 -18.82
N ASP A 30 28.02 -9.50 -18.34
CA ASP A 30 28.17 -10.72 -19.10
C ASP A 30 26.77 -11.04 -19.67
N GLU A 31 26.71 -11.17 -20.99
CA GLU A 31 25.51 -11.51 -21.77
C GLU A 31 24.86 -12.79 -21.22
N VAL A 32 23.82 -12.67 -20.38
CA VAL A 32 22.99 -13.82 -20.00
C VAL A 32 21.95 -14.04 -21.10
N ASN A 33 22.39 -14.70 -22.16
CA ASN A 33 21.55 -15.21 -23.26
C ASN A 33 21.23 -16.71 -23.11
N GLU A 34 21.28 -17.26 -21.89
CA GLU A 34 20.82 -18.62 -21.62
C GLU A 34 19.47 -18.56 -20.89
N CYS A 35 18.39 -18.65 -21.66
CA CYS A 35 17.07 -18.96 -21.13
C CYS A 35 16.77 -20.45 -21.35
N SER A 36 15.95 -21.05 -20.48
CA SER A 36 15.63 -22.48 -20.58
C SER A 36 14.94 -22.84 -21.90
N GLU A 37 15.24 -24.03 -22.45
CA GLU A 37 14.52 -24.62 -23.60
C GLU A 37 13.02 -24.88 -23.29
N LEU A 38 12.65 -24.87 -22.01
CA LEU A 38 11.30 -25.11 -21.55
C LEU A 38 10.45 -23.83 -21.70
N THR A 39 9.72 -23.73 -22.81
CA THR A 39 8.78 -22.61 -23.08
C THR A 39 7.44 -23.11 -23.62
N ARG A 40 6.34 -22.40 -23.27
CA ARG A 40 5.01 -22.62 -23.86
C ARG A 40 4.82 -21.89 -25.19
N PHE A 41 5.56 -20.79 -25.40
CA PHE A 41 5.57 -20.03 -26.63
C PHE A 41 6.83 -20.37 -27.42
N LYS A 42 6.66 -21.11 -28.51
CA LYS A 42 7.76 -21.59 -29.33
C LYS A 42 8.16 -20.51 -30.32
N GLU A 43 9.47 -20.35 -30.47
CA GLU A 43 10.07 -19.47 -31.46
C GLU A 43 9.51 -19.75 -32.87
N GLY A 44 9.22 -18.68 -33.62
CA GLY A 44 8.71 -18.77 -34.99
C GLY A 44 7.19 -18.99 -35.07
N TYR A 45 6.46 -18.78 -33.98
CA TYR A 45 4.99 -18.87 -33.96
C TYR A 45 4.34 -17.59 -33.43
N SER A 46 3.12 -17.35 -33.91
CA SER A 46 2.20 -16.33 -33.40
C SER A 46 0.94 -17.02 -32.86
N TYR A 47 0.58 -16.69 -31.63
CA TYR A 47 -0.54 -17.30 -30.91
C TYR A 47 -1.64 -16.26 -30.74
N THR A 48 -2.79 -16.50 -31.36
CA THR A 48 -3.95 -15.60 -31.24
C THR A 48 -4.96 -16.16 -30.25
N PHE A 49 -5.41 -15.30 -29.36
CA PHE A 49 -6.41 -15.59 -28.34
C PHE A 49 -7.52 -14.56 -28.35
N LYS A 50 -8.74 -15.02 -28.08
CA LYS A 50 -9.84 -14.15 -27.72
C LYS A 50 -9.85 -13.94 -26.20
N TYR A 51 -9.76 -12.69 -25.77
CA TYR A 51 -9.82 -12.29 -24.38
C TYR A 51 -11.20 -11.71 -24.04
N GLU A 52 -11.79 -12.19 -22.94
CA GLU A 52 -13.07 -11.75 -22.42
C GLU A 52 -12.91 -11.54 -20.91
N ALA A 53 -13.28 -10.37 -20.40
CA ALA A 53 -13.31 -10.07 -18.98
C ALA A 53 -14.65 -9.48 -18.59
N GLU A 54 -15.21 -9.98 -17.49
CA GLU A 54 -16.47 -9.53 -16.92
C GLU A 54 -16.25 -9.22 -15.45
N THR A 55 -16.70 -8.06 -15.00
CA THR A 55 -16.64 -7.63 -13.61
C THR A 55 -18.04 -7.31 -13.14
N GLU A 56 -18.48 -7.96 -12.07
CA GLU A 56 -19.75 -7.71 -11.40
C GLU A 56 -19.45 -7.23 -9.98
N SER A 57 -19.98 -6.07 -9.61
CA SER A 57 -19.83 -5.49 -8.27
C SER A 57 -21.20 -5.17 -7.70
N GLY A 58 -21.54 -5.75 -6.55
CA GLY A 58 -22.86 -5.52 -5.95
C GLY A 58 -22.95 -6.00 -4.51
N ILE A 59 -24.09 -5.72 -3.89
CA ILE A 59 -24.44 -6.29 -2.60
C ILE A 59 -25.20 -7.58 -2.88
N LYS A 60 -24.66 -8.71 -2.41
CA LYS A 60 -25.31 -10.01 -2.62
C LYS A 60 -26.72 -9.98 -2.00
N GLY A 61 -27.74 -10.17 -2.84
CA GLY A 61 -29.16 -10.17 -2.44
C GLY A 61 -29.87 -8.80 -2.50
N ALA A 62 -29.20 -7.70 -2.84
CA ALA A 62 -29.82 -6.38 -2.93
C ALA A 62 -29.70 -5.79 -4.35
N GLY A 63 -30.66 -6.13 -5.22
CA GLY A 63 -30.85 -5.51 -6.54
C GLY A 63 -29.72 -5.69 -7.56
N PRO A 64 -29.83 -5.09 -8.76
CA PRO A 64 -28.81 -5.20 -9.79
C PRO A 64 -27.55 -4.42 -9.39
N GLY A 65 -26.39 -5.09 -9.46
CA GLY A 65 -25.07 -4.48 -9.27
C GLY A 65 -24.56 -3.72 -10.51
N SER A 66 -23.32 -3.25 -10.44
CA SER A 66 -22.58 -2.68 -11.57
C SER A 66 -21.88 -3.81 -12.32
N ASN A 67 -22.08 -3.88 -13.64
CA ASN A 67 -21.44 -4.86 -14.51
C ASN A 67 -20.61 -4.16 -15.57
N MET A 68 -19.36 -4.59 -15.73
CA MET A 68 -18.42 -4.09 -16.74
C MET A 68 -17.86 -5.24 -17.55
N THR A 69 -17.81 -5.08 -18.87
CA THR A 69 -17.29 -6.12 -19.78
C THR A 69 -16.24 -5.56 -20.72
N MET A 70 -15.18 -6.34 -20.94
CA MET A 70 -14.09 -6.04 -21.85
C MET A 70 -13.82 -7.21 -22.77
N THR A 71 -13.63 -6.93 -24.06
CA THR A 71 -13.23 -7.94 -25.05
C THR A 71 -12.06 -7.42 -25.86
N CYS A 72 -11.06 -8.27 -26.11
CA CYS A 72 -9.92 -7.96 -26.96
C CYS A 72 -9.49 -9.22 -27.73
N ASP A 73 -8.74 -9.03 -28.81
CA ASP A 73 -7.90 -10.06 -29.38
C ASP A 73 -6.45 -9.85 -28.96
N ILE A 74 -5.91 -10.89 -28.35
CA ILE A 74 -4.57 -10.90 -27.80
C ILE A 74 -3.70 -11.78 -28.68
N ILE A 75 -2.63 -11.20 -29.21
CA ILE A 75 -1.67 -11.89 -30.07
C ILE A 75 -0.35 -11.93 -29.31
N ILE A 76 0.20 -13.13 -29.16
CA ILE A 76 1.53 -13.35 -28.58
C ILE A 76 2.43 -13.85 -29.70
N GLU A 77 3.36 -13.01 -30.11
CA GLU A 77 4.39 -13.38 -31.07
C GLU A 77 5.65 -13.83 -30.31
N ALA A 78 6.23 -14.95 -30.73
CA ALA A 78 7.50 -15.46 -30.22
C ALA A 78 8.58 -15.36 -31.32
N PRO A 79 9.09 -14.15 -31.61
CA PRO A 79 10.01 -13.94 -32.73
C PRO A 79 11.44 -14.43 -32.45
N GLU A 80 11.84 -14.43 -31.17
CA GLU A 80 13.14 -14.90 -30.68
C GLU A 80 12.91 -15.82 -29.46
N ARG A 81 13.92 -16.62 -29.11
CA ARG A 81 13.82 -17.48 -27.93
C ARG A 81 13.58 -16.66 -26.67
N CYS A 82 12.58 -17.07 -25.89
CA CYS A 82 12.25 -16.51 -24.58
C CYS A 82 11.90 -15.03 -24.57
N THR A 83 11.79 -14.40 -25.74
CA THR A 83 11.43 -13.00 -25.92
C THR A 83 10.15 -12.97 -26.73
N ASN A 84 9.08 -12.52 -26.09
CA ASN A 84 7.75 -12.54 -26.66
C ASN A 84 7.20 -11.13 -26.74
N VAL A 85 6.28 -10.91 -27.68
CA VAL A 85 5.63 -9.62 -27.92
C VAL A 85 4.12 -9.82 -27.76
N LEU A 86 3.53 -9.10 -26.82
CA LEU A 86 2.09 -9.01 -26.61
C LEU A 86 1.53 -7.85 -27.42
N LYS A 87 0.58 -8.17 -28.31
CA LYS A 87 -0.20 -7.18 -29.06
C LYS A 87 -1.67 -7.33 -28.67
N ALA A 88 -2.30 -6.24 -28.26
CA ALA A 88 -3.72 -6.19 -27.96
C ALA A 88 -4.43 -5.40 -29.06
N ARG A 89 -5.45 -6.00 -29.67
CA ARG A 89 -6.22 -5.42 -30.79
C ARG A 89 -7.71 -5.65 -30.59
N ARG A 90 -8.51 -4.87 -31.32
CA ARG A 90 -9.99 -4.89 -31.29
C ARG A 90 -10.52 -4.87 -29.86
N CYS A 91 -9.97 -3.97 -29.04
CA CYS A 91 -10.32 -3.85 -27.64
C CYS A 91 -11.55 -2.96 -27.42
N LEU A 92 -12.58 -3.53 -26.79
CA LEU A 92 -13.84 -2.86 -26.46
C LEU A 92 -14.13 -3.00 -24.98
N LEU A 93 -14.46 -1.90 -24.29
CA LEU A 93 -14.88 -1.87 -22.89
C LEU A 93 -16.25 -1.20 -22.79
N GLU A 94 -17.30 -1.93 -22.41
CA GLU A 94 -18.68 -1.41 -22.30
C GLU A 94 -19.16 -0.60 -23.53
N ASN A 95 -18.72 -0.99 -24.73
CA ASN A 95 -18.93 -0.29 -26.02
C ASN A 95 -18.08 0.98 -26.25
N ARG A 96 -17.18 1.34 -25.33
CA ARG A 96 -16.11 2.30 -25.59
C ARG A 96 -14.98 1.59 -26.36
N ASP A 97 -14.58 2.18 -27.47
CA ASP A 97 -13.41 1.73 -28.22
C ASP A 97 -12.13 2.11 -27.47
N LEU A 98 -11.33 1.09 -27.16
CA LEU A 98 -10.01 1.20 -26.53
C LEU A 98 -8.91 0.68 -27.46
N ASP A 99 -9.24 0.33 -28.70
CA ASP A 99 -8.31 -0.30 -29.63
C ASP A 99 -7.11 0.60 -29.91
N GLU A 100 -7.34 1.89 -30.18
CA GLU A 100 -6.26 2.86 -30.43
C GLU A 100 -5.27 2.94 -29.26
N GLU A 101 -5.77 3.03 -28.02
CA GLU A 101 -4.92 3.10 -26.81
C GLU A 101 -4.19 1.78 -26.56
N MET A 102 -4.89 0.64 -26.67
CA MET A 102 -4.33 -0.69 -26.38
C MET A 102 -3.34 -1.18 -27.44
N SER A 103 -3.51 -0.77 -28.70
CA SER A 103 -2.67 -1.18 -29.82
C SER A 103 -1.52 -0.22 -30.14
N ALA A 104 -1.49 0.97 -29.54
CA ALA A 104 -0.49 2.00 -29.81
C ALA A 104 0.96 1.52 -29.60
N HIS A 105 1.19 0.72 -28.55
CA HIS A 105 2.51 0.22 -28.19
C HIS A 105 2.46 -1.28 -27.92
N ASP A 106 3.32 -2.06 -28.56
CA ASP A 106 3.46 -3.49 -28.25
C ASP A 106 4.22 -3.66 -26.93
N LEU A 107 3.86 -4.68 -26.14
CA LEU A 107 4.51 -4.96 -24.85
C LEU A 107 5.43 -6.17 -24.98
N VAL A 108 6.73 -5.98 -24.76
CA VAL A 108 7.71 -7.05 -24.85
C VAL A 108 7.90 -7.67 -23.47
N PHE A 109 7.99 -8.99 -23.40
CA PHE A 109 8.22 -9.69 -22.14
C PHE A 109 9.13 -10.91 -22.33
N ARG A 110 10.00 -11.12 -21.34
CA ARG A 110 10.92 -12.26 -21.32
C ARG A 110 10.40 -13.34 -20.38
N THR A 111 10.49 -14.58 -20.84
CA THR A 111 10.05 -15.75 -20.09
C THR A 111 11.19 -16.71 -19.82
N ASP A 112 11.30 -17.21 -18.60
CA ASP A 112 12.16 -18.35 -18.27
C ASP A 112 11.32 -19.43 -17.58
N LYS A 113 11.33 -20.65 -18.12
CA LYS A 113 10.54 -21.80 -17.64
C LYS A 113 9.05 -21.46 -17.40
N GLY A 114 8.47 -20.61 -18.25
CA GLY A 114 7.07 -20.19 -18.15
C GLY A 114 6.79 -19.05 -17.16
N ARG A 115 7.81 -18.59 -16.41
CA ARG A 115 7.73 -17.41 -15.56
C ARG A 115 8.15 -16.15 -16.32
N ILE A 116 7.47 -15.03 -16.10
CA ILE A 116 7.84 -13.76 -16.72
C ILE A 116 8.88 -13.08 -15.83
N VAL A 117 10.10 -12.96 -16.34
CA VAL A 117 11.25 -12.43 -15.57
C VAL A 117 11.46 -10.94 -15.79
N GLU A 118 11.04 -10.42 -16.96
CA GLU A 118 11.20 -9.03 -17.33
C GLU A 118 10.06 -8.59 -18.26
N VAL A 119 9.61 -7.36 -18.10
CA VAL A 119 8.66 -6.69 -18.99
C VAL A 119 9.30 -5.40 -19.48
N LEU A 120 9.31 -5.18 -20.80
CA LEU A 120 9.85 -3.99 -21.45
C LEU A 120 8.69 -3.22 -22.06
N ALA A 121 8.35 -2.08 -21.46
CA ALA A 121 7.21 -1.23 -21.85
C ALA A 121 7.68 0.04 -22.56
N HIS A 122 6.83 0.63 -23.40
CA HIS A 122 7.15 1.92 -24.00
C HIS A 122 7.02 3.05 -22.94
N PRO A 123 7.95 4.03 -22.88
CA PRO A 123 7.92 5.12 -21.90
C PRO A 123 6.64 5.97 -21.96
N ASP A 124 6.07 6.15 -23.14
CA ASP A 124 4.86 6.97 -23.37
C ASP A 124 3.56 6.17 -23.22
N GLU A 125 3.62 4.90 -22.83
CA GLU A 125 2.42 4.10 -22.63
C GLU A 125 1.65 4.56 -21.38
N PRO A 126 0.35 4.90 -21.49
CA PRO A 126 -0.44 5.28 -20.33
C PRO A 126 -0.49 4.18 -19.29
N LEU A 127 -0.39 4.56 -18.01
CA LEU A 127 -0.23 3.60 -16.92
C LEU A 127 -1.42 2.64 -16.78
N HIS A 128 -2.65 3.11 -17.01
CA HIS A 128 -3.85 2.27 -17.00
C HIS A 128 -3.83 1.21 -18.11
N ILE A 129 -3.31 1.55 -19.29
CA ILE A 129 -3.16 0.63 -20.43
C ILE A 129 -2.08 -0.43 -20.12
N LEU A 130 -0.92 0.02 -19.62
CA LEU A 130 0.15 -0.89 -19.24
C LEU A 130 -0.30 -1.87 -18.14
N ASN A 131 -1.03 -1.39 -17.13
CA ASN A 131 -1.57 -2.25 -16.07
C ASN A 131 -2.63 -3.24 -16.59
N ALA A 132 -3.46 -2.86 -17.57
CA ALA A 132 -4.36 -3.80 -18.23
C ALA A 132 -3.60 -4.92 -18.96
N LYS A 133 -2.53 -4.58 -19.68
CA LYS A 133 -1.63 -5.56 -20.33
C LYS A 133 -0.90 -6.45 -19.32
N ARG A 134 -0.40 -5.89 -18.21
CA ARG A 134 0.17 -6.66 -17.09
C ARG A 134 -0.83 -7.65 -16.49
N GLY A 135 -2.10 -7.27 -16.42
CA GLY A 135 -3.19 -8.16 -16.01
C GLY A 135 -3.35 -9.36 -16.94
N ILE A 136 -3.31 -9.13 -18.26
CA ILE A 136 -3.35 -10.20 -19.28
C ILE A 136 -2.11 -11.09 -19.18
N LEU A 137 -0.91 -10.52 -19.08
CA LEU A 137 0.33 -11.30 -18.92
C LEU A 137 0.32 -12.15 -17.65
N SER A 138 -0.23 -11.63 -16.56
CA SER A 138 -0.36 -12.37 -15.29
C SER A 138 -1.22 -13.63 -15.44
N MET A 139 -2.19 -13.66 -16.37
CA MET A 139 -2.99 -14.87 -16.63
C MET A 139 -2.24 -15.95 -17.42
N ILE A 140 -1.20 -15.56 -18.14
CA ILE A 140 -0.48 -16.43 -19.08
C ILE A 140 0.78 -17.02 -18.44
N GLN A 141 1.26 -16.39 -17.37
CA GLN A 141 2.33 -16.92 -16.54
C GLN A 141 1.91 -18.24 -15.90
N LEU A 142 2.66 -19.30 -16.19
CA LEU A 142 2.45 -20.63 -15.59
C LEU A 142 3.80 -21.35 -15.57
N ASP A 143 4.32 -21.55 -14.36
CA ASP A 143 5.60 -22.24 -14.14
C ASP A 143 5.60 -23.67 -14.71
N LEU A 144 6.57 -23.96 -15.57
CA LEU A 144 6.70 -25.23 -16.26
C LEU A 144 7.42 -26.28 -15.41
N GLU A 145 8.24 -25.89 -14.42
CA GLU A 145 8.88 -26.87 -13.51
C GLU A 145 7.86 -27.61 -12.65
N ALA A 146 6.68 -27.03 -12.47
CA ALA A 146 5.60 -27.61 -11.71
C ALA A 146 4.83 -28.72 -12.48
N ASP A 147 5.05 -28.88 -13.80
CA ASP A 147 4.32 -29.86 -14.62
C ASP A 147 4.61 -31.33 -14.21
N ASP A 148 5.76 -31.58 -13.56
CA ASP A 148 6.23 -32.90 -13.14
C ASP A 148 5.66 -33.37 -11.78
N VAL A 149 5.02 -32.48 -11.03
CA VAL A 149 4.43 -32.77 -9.72
C VAL A 149 2.92 -32.53 -9.77
N ASP A 150 2.14 -33.34 -9.05
CA ASP A 150 0.68 -33.17 -9.02
C ASP A 150 0.23 -31.95 -8.21
N GLN A 151 1.04 -31.53 -7.23
CA GLN A 151 0.82 -30.35 -6.40
C GLN A 151 2.14 -29.62 -6.14
N ASN A 152 2.12 -28.29 -6.27
CA ASN A 152 3.30 -27.46 -6.01
C ASN A 152 2.87 -26.08 -5.49
N THR A 153 3.66 -25.52 -4.56
CA THR A 153 3.51 -24.14 -4.12
C THR A 153 4.36 -23.25 -5.02
N LEU A 154 3.72 -22.30 -5.69
CA LEU A 154 4.35 -21.33 -6.58
C LEU A 154 4.51 -19.99 -5.87
N ASN A 155 5.69 -19.38 -6.00
CA ASN A 155 5.92 -17.99 -5.61
C ASN A 155 6.02 -17.16 -6.88
N GLU A 156 4.97 -16.42 -7.20
CA GLU A 156 4.83 -15.73 -8.47
C GLU A 156 4.68 -14.22 -8.27
N VAL A 157 5.41 -13.46 -9.08
CA VAL A 157 5.17 -12.03 -9.24
C VAL A 157 4.06 -11.85 -10.27
N SER A 158 2.97 -11.22 -9.86
CA SER A 158 1.82 -10.91 -10.71
C SER A 158 1.46 -9.43 -10.59
N VAL A 159 0.41 -9.01 -11.30
CA VAL A 159 -0.22 -7.70 -11.13
C VAL A 159 -0.62 -7.40 -9.68
N HIS A 160 -0.93 -8.43 -8.88
CA HIS A 160 -1.31 -8.29 -7.46
C HIS A 160 -0.11 -8.23 -6.49
N GLY A 161 1.13 -8.27 -6.98
CA GLY A 161 2.33 -8.30 -6.16
C GLY A 161 3.00 -9.67 -6.12
N ASN A 162 3.76 -9.95 -5.06
CA ASN A 162 4.38 -11.26 -4.84
C ASN A 162 3.43 -12.15 -4.03
N CYS A 163 2.89 -13.18 -4.65
CA CYS A 163 1.88 -14.05 -4.06
C CYS A 163 2.39 -15.49 -3.95
N SER A 164 1.97 -16.18 -2.88
CA SER A 164 2.11 -17.64 -2.76
C SER A 164 0.82 -18.27 -3.27
N SER A 165 0.95 -19.18 -4.23
CA SER A 165 -0.17 -19.82 -4.92
C SER A 165 -0.01 -21.34 -4.89
N GLU A 166 -1.12 -22.06 -4.79
CA GLU A 166 -1.13 -23.52 -4.81
C GLU A 166 -1.57 -24.01 -6.19
N MET A 167 -0.68 -24.73 -6.88
CA MET A 167 -0.97 -25.36 -8.16
C MET A 167 -1.35 -26.83 -7.95
N THR A 168 -2.39 -27.29 -8.66
CA THR A 168 -2.79 -28.69 -8.71
C THR A 168 -3.05 -29.13 -10.14
N VAL A 169 -2.44 -30.24 -10.56
CA VAL A 169 -2.73 -30.90 -11.85
C VAL A 169 -4.00 -31.72 -11.68
N THR A 170 -5.09 -31.29 -12.31
CA THR A 170 -6.40 -31.94 -12.16
C THR A 170 -6.64 -33.07 -13.17
N ARG A 171 -5.92 -33.04 -14.30
CA ARG A 171 -6.01 -34.09 -15.33
C ARG A 171 -4.72 -34.22 -16.11
N ARG A 172 -4.27 -35.46 -16.32
CA ARG A 172 -3.18 -35.81 -17.24
C ARG A 172 -3.71 -36.51 -18.50
N ASP A 173 -2.91 -36.50 -19.56
CA ASP A 173 -3.14 -37.29 -20.77
C ASP A 173 -2.61 -38.73 -20.63
N ASP A 174 -2.80 -39.56 -21.66
CA ASP A 174 -2.39 -40.98 -21.65
C ASP A 174 -0.86 -41.16 -21.52
N LYS A 175 -0.08 -40.09 -21.78
CA LYS A 175 1.38 -40.06 -21.64
C LYS A 175 1.82 -39.35 -20.34
N GLN A 176 0.91 -39.20 -19.37
CA GLN A 176 1.13 -38.55 -18.08
C GLN A 176 1.48 -37.05 -18.15
N ARG A 177 1.20 -36.38 -19.28
CA ARG A 177 1.42 -34.93 -19.41
C ARG A 177 0.23 -34.15 -18.87
N PRO A 178 0.44 -33.01 -18.20
CA PRO A 178 -0.67 -32.22 -17.66
C PRO A 178 -1.55 -31.68 -18.79
N ARG A 179 -2.86 -31.83 -18.59
CA ARG A 179 -3.92 -31.50 -19.56
C ARG A 179 -4.86 -30.44 -19.00
N LYS A 180 -5.09 -30.48 -17.69
CA LYS A 180 -5.78 -29.43 -16.94
C LYS A 180 -5.06 -29.15 -15.63
N LEU A 181 -4.93 -27.87 -15.30
CA LEU A 181 -4.31 -27.40 -14.07
C LEU A 181 -5.21 -26.36 -13.41
N GLN A 182 -5.10 -26.24 -12.09
CA GLN A 182 -5.77 -25.24 -11.30
C GLN A 182 -4.74 -24.56 -10.40
N VAL A 183 -4.72 -23.23 -10.39
CA VAL A 183 -3.88 -22.42 -9.50
C VAL A 183 -4.78 -21.59 -8.61
N VAL A 184 -4.64 -21.74 -7.30
CA VAL A 184 -5.42 -21.01 -6.29
C VAL A 184 -4.48 -20.05 -5.56
N THR A 185 -4.86 -18.78 -5.48
CA THR A 185 -4.07 -17.72 -4.85
C THR A 185 -4.91 -17.00 -3.81
N GLU A 186 -4.41 -16.93 -2.58
CA GLU A 186 -4.98 -16.08 -1.54
C GLU A 186 -4.40 -14.67 -1.65
N LEU A 187 -5.20 -13.74 -2.21
CA LEU A 187 -4.71 -12.40 -2.53
C LEU A 187 -4.45 -11.55 -1.27
N ASN A 188 -5.07 -11.90 -0.14
CA ASN A 188 -4.85 -11.22 1.14
C ASN A 188 -3.39 -11.33 1.63
N ASN A 189 -2.67 -12.37 1.21
CA ASN A 189 -1.31 -12.66 1.63
C ASN A 189 -0.26 -12.18 0.62
N CYS A 190 -0.67 -11.53 -0.48
CA CYS A 190 0.25 -11.02 -1.47
C CYS A 190 1.08 -9.86 -0.90
N MET A 191 2.40 -9.99 -0.94
CA MET A 191 3.33 -8.92 -0.63
C MET A 191 3.40 -7.96 -1.81
N LEU A 192 2.56 -6.92 -1.79
CA LEU A 192 2.85 -5.68 -2.50
C LEU A 192 4.08 -5.08 -1.81
N ARG A 193 5.15 -4.77 -2.56
CA ARG A 193 6.39 -4.21 -2.00
C ARG A 193 6.01 -2.96 -1.19
N LYS A 194 6.05 -3.06 0.15
CA LYS A 194 5.87 -1.96 1.13
C LYS A 194 6.89 -0.83 1.00
N GLN A 195 7.84 -0.94 0.06
CA GLN A 195 8.94 -0.01 -0.13
C GLN A 195 8.65 0.90 -1.32
N GLU A 196 8.55 2.21 -1.01
CA GLU A 196 8.70 3.39 -1.88
C GLU A 196 7.46 3.99 -2.54
N GLU A 197 6.27 3.52 -2.26
CA GLU A 197 5.11 4.40 -2.38
C GLU A 197 4.94 5.07 -1.02
N ASN A 198 4.89 6.41 -1.01
CA ASN A 198 4.36 7.19 0.10
C ASN A 198 2.90 6.77 0.33
N MET A 199 2.69 5.54 0.82
CA MET A 199 1.43 5.02 1.29
C MET A 199 1.18 5.68 2.65
N THR A 200 0.93 6.97 2.60
CA THR A 200 -0.31 7.51 3.16
C THR A 200 -1.49 6.84 2.44
N ARG A 201 -1.54 5.49 2.47
CA ARG A 201 -2.79 4.74 2.28
C ARG A 201 -3.73 5.41 3.26
N TRP A 202 -4.83 5.96 2.75
CA TRP A 202 -5.90 6.60 3.49
C TRP A 202 -6.18 5.85 4.80
N GLN A 203 -5.43 6.18 5.85
CA GLN A 203 -5.60 5.56 7.15
C GLN A 203 -6.82 6.23 7.70
N SER A 204 -7.94 5.53 7.59
CA SER A 204 -9.17 5.98 8.22
C SER A 204 -8.85 6.17 9.70
N PHE A 205 -9.49 7.15 10.33
CA PHE A 205 -9.48 7.30 11.79
C PHE A 205 -9.75 5.96 12.52
N LYS A 206 -10.45 5.01 11.87
CA LYS A 206 -10.66 3.65 12.36
C LYS A 206 -9.38 2.79 12.38
N ASP A 207 -8.51 2.87 11.38
CA ASP A 207 -7.25 2.12 11.31
C ASP A 207 -6.27 2.62 12.39
N ILE A 208 -6.31 3.93 12.61
CA ILE A 208 -5.57 4.71 13.61
C ILE A 208 -6.01 4.34 15.04
N VAL A 209 -7.31 4.27 15.33
CA VAL A 209 -7.82 4.09 16.71
C VAL A 209 -7.87 2.63 17.17
N LEU A 210 -8.13 1.69 16.26
CA LEU A 210 -8.35 0.30 16.67
C LEU A 210 -7.06 -0.52 16.77
N ASN A 211 -5.92 -0.02 16.28
CA ASN A 211 -4.66 -0.78 16.14
C ASN A 211 -4.91 -2.21 15.60
N MET A 212 -5.93 -2.32 14.76
CA MET A 212 -6.41 -3.55 14.17
C MET A 212 -6.48 -3.27 12.69
N THR A 213 -5.89 -4.14 11.90
CA THR A 213 -6.29 -4.34 10.51
C THR A 213 -7.67 -5.01 10.47
N VAL A 214 -8.70 -4.42 11.12
CA VAL A 214 -10.05 -4.98 11.07
C VAL A 214 -10.53 -5.02 9.62
N MET A 215 -10.09 -4.07 8.79
CA MET A 215 -10.33 -4.08 7.34
C MET A 215 -9.75 -5.31 6.64
N ASP A 216 -8.55 -5.76 7.00
CA ASP A 216 -7.97 -7.00 6.43
C ASP A 216 -8.75 -8.25 6.88
N LYS A 217 -9.50 -8.17 7.99
CA LYS A 217 -10.45 -9.22 8.40
C LYS A 217 -11.83 -9.09 7.74
N PHE A 218 -12.18 -7.92 7.24
CA PHE A 218 -13.45 -7.68 6.56
C PHE A 218 -13.35 -7.89 5.05
N ILE A 219 -12.16 -7.76 4.47
CA ILE A 219 -11.88 -7.99 3.06
C ILE A 219 -11.30 -9.39 2.90
N ASN A 220 -12.00 -10.25 2.19
CA ASN A 220 -11.47 -11.53 1.76
C ASN A 220 -11.34 -11.56 0.24
N SER A 221 -10.12 -11.69 -0.24
CA SER A 221 -9.77 -11.70 -1.65
C SER A 221 -9.10 -13.02 -2.04
N SER A 222 -9.61 -13.68 -3.08
CA SER A 222 -9.04 -14.90 -3.62
C SER A 222 -9.15 -14.96 -5.13
N LYS A 223 -8.23 -15.68 -5.76
CA LYS A 223 -8.19 -15.88 -7.21
C LYS A 223 -7.98 -17.35 -7.53
N THR A 224 -8.73 -17.87 -8.48
CA THR A 224 -8.63 -19.25 -8.96
C THR A 224 -8.53 -19.24 -10.47
N CYS A 225 -7.41 -19.73 -11.02
CA CYS A 225 -7.19 -19.86 -12.46
C CYS A 225 -7.18 -21.32 -12.88
N SER A 226 -7.95 -21.66 -13.91
CA SER A 226 -8.02 -22.97 -14.53
C SER A 226 -7.40 -22.92 -15.92
N TYR A 227 -6.44 -23.80 -16.18
CA TYR A 227 -5.70 -23.89 -17.42
C TYR A 227 -6.06 -25.17 -18.16
N ASP A 228 -6.35 -25.07 -19.45
CA ASP A 228 -6.58 -26.21 -20.35
C ASP A 228 -5.46 -26.25 -21.39
N LEU A 229 -4.66 -27.31 -21.35
CA LEU A 229 -3.49 -27.47 -22.19
C LEU A 229 -3.73 -28.47 -23.32
N LYS A 230 -3.10 -28.20 -24.45
CA LYS A 230 -3.04 -29.13 -25.58
C LYS A 230 -2.04 -30.24 -25.25
N GLY A 231 -2.55 -31.44 -24.97
CA GLY A 231 -1.74 -32.56 -24.44
C GLY A 231 -0.48 -32.90 -25.24
N THR A 232 -0.45 -32.65 -26.56
CA THR A 232 0.74 -32.93 -27.38
C THR A 232 1.88 -31.91 -27.25
N THR A 233 1.56 -30.63 -27.09
CA THR A 233 2.49 -29.51 -27.29
C THR A 233 2.61 -28.58 -26.08
N GLY A 234 1.73 -28.71 -25.07
CA GLY A 234 1.75 -27.88 -23.86
C GLY A 234 1.20 -26.46 -24.06
N GLU A 235 0.73 -26.14 -25.27
CA GLU A 235 0.13 -24.85 -25.64
C GLU A 235 -1.21 -24.64 -24.93
N PHE A 236 -1.53 -23.39 -24.59
CA PHE A 236 -2.82 -23.04 -24.00
C PHE A 236 -3.95 -23.25 -25.00
N ARG A 237 -4.91 -24.11 -24.66
CA ARG A 237 -6.21 -24.17 -25.35
C ARG A 237 -7.16 -23.13 -24.80
N GLY A 238 -7.13 -22.92 -23.48
CA GLY A 238 -7.84 -21.84 -22.84
C GLY A 238 -7.46 -21.67 -21.38
N ILE A 239 -7.69 -20.47 -20.86
CA ILE A 239 -7.43 -20.07 -19.48
C ILE A 239 -8.70 -19.40 -18.96
N GLN A 240 -9.13 -19.75 -17.76
CA GLN A 240 -10.25 -19.12 -17.08
C GLN A 240 -9.86 -18.78 -15.65
N CYS A 241 -9.86 -17.50 -15.31
CA CYS A 241 -9.59 -17.01 -13.96
C CYS A 241 -10.86 -16.42 -13.35
N GLU A 242 -11.11 -16.76 -12.10
CA GLU A 242 -12.20 -16.23 -11.28
C GLU A 242 -11.59 -15.60 -10.03
N GLU A 243 -11.83 -14.32 -9.85
CA GLU A 243 -11.33 -13.51 -8.73
C GLU A 243 -12.50 -12.93 -7.95
N VAL A 244 -12.41 -13.01 -6.63
CA VAL A 244 -13.47 -12.63 -5.72
C VAL A 244 -12.91 -11.71 -4.67
N HIS A 245 -13.48 -10.51 -4.54
CA HIS A 245 -13.25 -9.63 -3.39
C HIS A 245 -14.56 -9.48 -2.64
N SER A 246 -14.57 -9.88 -1.37
CA SER A 246 -15.75 -9.77 -0.52
C SER A 246 -15.45 -8.87 0.67
N PHE A 247 -16.29 -7.86 0.88
CA PHE A 247 -16.24 -6.96 2.01
C PHE A 247 -17.47 -7.17 2.92
N TRP A 248 -17.20 -7.57 4.17
CA TRP A 248 -18.23 -7.93 5.16
C TRP A 248 -18.19 -6.98 6.36
N PRO A 249 -18.82 -5.80 6.30
CA PRO A 249 -18.84 -4.88 7.42
C PRO A 249 -19.64 -5.47 8.59
N MET A 250 -18.95 -5.75 9.71
CA MET A 250 -19.50 -6.12 11.03
C MET A 250 -20.10 -7.54 11.19
N ASN A 251 -20.04 -8.45 10.21
CA ASN A 251 -20.56 -9.82 10.38
C ASN A 251 -19.89 -10.85 9.45
N PHE A 252 -19.18 -11.84 10.02
CA PHE A 252 -18.37 -12.81 9.26
C PHE A 252 -19.18 -13.89 8.51
N ASN A 253 -20.46 -14.06 8.84
CA ASN A 253 -21.30 -15.18 8.38
C ASN A 253 -22.61 -14.74 7.69
N SER A 254 -22.82 -13.45 7.44
CA SER A 254 -24.04 -13.00 6.73
C SER A 254 -23.81 -13.00 5.23
N GLU A 255 -24.83 -13.32 4.44
CA GLU A 255 -24.78 -13.15 2.98
C GLU A 255 -24.81 -11.68 2.52
N SER A 256 -25.03 -10.75 3.45
CA SER A 256 -25.10 -9.31 3.21
C SER A 256 -23.71 -8.66 3.25
N GLY A 257 -23.02 -8.69 2.13
CA GLY A 257 -21.72 -8.03 1.95
C GLY A 257 -21.58 -7.49 0.54
N VAL A 258 -20.66 -6.54 0.38
CA VAL A 258 -20.28 -6.06 -0.95
C VAL A 258 -19.35 -7.10 -1.55
N ARG A 259 -19.70 -7.62 -2.72
CA ARG A 259 -18.89 -8.57 -3.45
C ARG A 259 -18.56 -8.01 -4.82
N THR A 260 -17.29 -8.06 -5.17
CA THR A 260 -16.79 -7.89 -6.53
C THR A 260 -16.36 -9.26 -7.05
N PHE A 261 -16.90 -9.67 -8.18
CA PHE A 261 -16.56 -10.89 -8.90
C PHE A 261 -15.98 -10.51 -10.25
N ILE A 262 -14.80 -11.00 -10.55
CA ILE A 262 -14.11 -10.76 -11.81
C ILE A 262 -13.87 -12.11 -12.47
N GLN A 263 -14.36 -12.28 -13.69
CA GLN A 263 -14.14 -13.46 -14.51
C GLN A 263 -13.35 -13.06 -15.75
N GLN A 264 -12.23 -13.72 -15.98
CA GLN A 264 -11.39 -13.50 -17.15
C GLN A 264 -11.23 -14.81 -17.92
N ARG A 265 -11.29 -14.74 -19.24
CA ARG A 265 -11.16 -15.88 -20.14
C ARG A 265 -10.23 -15.54 -21.29
N LEU A 266 -9.32 -16.47 -21.58
CA LEU A 266 -8.44 -16.42 -22.73
C LEU A 266 -8.65 -17.71 -23.53
N ILE A 267 -9.06 -17.61 -24.79
CA ILE A 267 -9.44 -18.77 -25.61
C ILE A 267 -8.58 -18.78 -26.86
N SER A 268 -7.82 -19.86 -27.08
CA SER A 268 -6.98 -19.97 -28.28
C SER A 268 -7.83 -20.07 -29.53
N THR A 269 -7.54 -19.23 -30.52
CA THR A 269 -8.26 -19.19 -31.80
C THR A 269 -7.40 -19.64 -32.96
N ALA A 270 -6.13 -19.23 -33.00
CA ALA A 270 -5.21 -19.56 -34.09
C ALA A 270 -3.77 -19.66 -33.59
N ILE A 271 -2.97 -20.48 -34.29
CA ILE A 271 -1.52 -20.56 -34.14
C ILE A 271 -0.95 -20.53 -35.54
N ASP A 272 -0.24 -19.47 -35.87
CA ASP A 272 0.30 -19.21 -37.20
C ASP A 272 1.83 -19.23 -37.18
N ASN A 273 2.45 -19.55 -38.31
CA ASN A 273 3.90 -19.42 -38.45
C ASN A 273 4.27 -17.93 -38.52
N LEU A 274 5.35 -17.56 -37.85
CA LEU A 274 5.89 -16.22 -37.78
C LEU A 274 7.34 -16.25 -38.31
N ASN A 275 7.68 -15.31 -39.18
CA ASN A 275 9.08 -15.10 -39.56
C ASN A 275 9.83 -14.53 -38.36
N SER A 276 10.99 -15.08 -38.04
CA SER A 276 11.83 -14.54 -36.96
C SER A 276 12.27 -13.12 -37.29
N TYR A 277 12.23 -12.25 -36.27
CA TYR A 277 12.72 -10.88 -36.34
C TYR A 277 13.35 -10.52 -35.00
N LYS A 278 14.31 -9.59 -35.00
CA LYS A 278 14.89 -9.11 -33.74
C LYS A 278 13.95 -8.08 -33.11
N VAL A 279 13.64 -8.26 -31.84
CA VAL A 279 12.91 -7.25 -31.08
C VAL A 279 13.89 -6.14 -30.74
N ASP A 280 13.64 -4.92 -31.20
CA ASP A 280 14.47 -3.76 -30.86
C ASP A 280 14.05 -3.24 -29.47
N PRO A 281 14.93 -3.33 -28.45
CA PRO A 281 14.63 -2.79 -27.13
C PRO A 281 14.82 -1.26 -27.08
N ALA A 282 15.29 -0.61 -28.16
CA ALA A 282 15.45 0.83 -28.20
C ALA A 282 14.10 1.52 -27.89
N ASN A 283 14.12 2.49 -26.98
CA ASN A 283 12.95 3.19 -26.46
C ASN A 283 11.98 2.32 -25.63
N THR A 284 12.50 1.32 -24.90
CA THR A 284 11.74 0.60 -23.87
C THR A 284 12.28 0.89 -22.47
N ARG A 285 11.40 0.85 -21.46
CA ARG A 285 11.75 0.87 -20.04
C ARG A 285 11.56 -0.53 -19.46
N SER A 286 12.57 -1.03 -18.75
CA SER A 286 12.46 -2.28 -18.01
C SER A 286 11.60 -2.09 -16.75
N THR A 287 10.66 -3.01 -16.56
CA THR A 287 9.68 -3.03 -15.48
C THR A 287 9.33 -4.49 -15.11
N CYS A 288 8.54 -4.67 -14.05
CA CYS A 288 7.94 -5.94 -13.66
C CYS A 288 6.43 -6.01 -13.97
N LEU A 289 5.82 -7.16 -13.65
CA LEU A 289 4.39 -7.43 -13.80
C LEU A 289 3.48 -6.75 -12.77
N ARG A 290 4.04 -6.22 -11.67
CA ARG A 290 3.25 -5.63 -10.58
C ARG A 290 2.44 -4.43 -11.08
N TYR A 291 1.25 -4.25 -10.52
CA TYR A 291 0.48 -3.04 -10.73
C TYR A 291 1.31 -1.83 -10.28
N GLU A 292 1.38 -0.82 -11.13
CA GLU A 292 2.05 0.44 -10.84
C GLU A 292 0.97 1.49 -10.65
N HIS A 293 0.92 2.09 -9.46
CA HIS A 293 -0.06 3.12 -9.16
C HIS A 293 0.40 4.47 -9.70
N ASP A 294 -0.51 5.27 -10.26
CA ASP A 294 -0.16 6.65 -10.64
C ASP A 294 0.12 7.44 -9.35
N PRO A 295 1.30 8.06 -9.21
CA PRO A 295 1.59 8.93 -8.08
C PRO A 295 0.54 10.03 -7.89
N LYS A 296 -0.21 10.41 -8.94
CA LYS A 296 -1.31 11.38 -8.90
C LYS A 296 -2.61 10.78 -8.33
N GLU A 297 -2.83 9.47 -8.43
CA GLU A 297 -4.01 8.75 -7.92
C GLU A 297 -3.84 8.36 -6.44
N ILE A 298 -2.61 8.04 -6.00
CA ILE A 298 -2.29 7.68 -4.59
C ILE A 298 -2.44 8.86 -3.63
N GLY A 299 -2.49 10.06 -4.18
CA GLY A 299 -2.88 11.28 -3.53
C GLY A 299 -2.71 12.36 -4.57
N LYS A 300 -3.81 13.00 -4.97
CA LYS A 300 -3.69 14.33 -5.55
C LYS A 300 -2.71 15.08 -4.67
N LYS A 301 -1.60 15.56 -5.23
CA LYS A 301 -0.59 16.30 -4.48
C LYS A 301 -1.32 17.29 -3.57
N ALA A 302 -1.03 17.26 -2.27
CA ALA A 302 -1.33 18.40 -1.42
C ALA A 302 -0.69 19.61 -2.12
N ASP A 303 -1.51 20.54 -2.62
CA ASP A 303 -1.17 21.81 -3.30
C ASP A 303 -2.27 22.30 -4.29
N ASP A 304 -3.29 21.50 -4.61
CA ASP A 304 -4.27 21.84 -5.67
C ASP A 304 -5.60 22.41 -5.16
N VAL A 305 -5.75 22.61 -3.85
CA VAL A 305 -6.97 23.16 -3.23
C VAL A 305 -6.72 24.58 -2.77
N THR A 306 -7.40 25.53 -3.39
CA THR A 306 -7.38 26.95 -2.97
C THR A 306 -8.28 27.19 -1.75
N ALA A 307 -7.99 28.26 -1.00
CA ALA A 307 -8.82 28.66 0.15
C ALA A 307 -10.29 28.88 -0.25
N ASP A 308 -10.54 29.45 -1.44
CA ASP A 308 -11.90 29.73 -1.91
C ASP A 308 -12.68 28.45 -2.22
N GLN A 309 -12.07 27.48 -2.92
CA GLN A 309 -12.68 26.18 -3.18
C GLN A 309 -13.03 25.44 -1.87
N ALA A 310 -12.13 25.49 -0.89
CA ALA A 310 -12.36 24.89 0.41
C ALA A 310 -13.52 25.56 1.16
N MET A 311 -13.53 26.89 1.19
CA MET A 311 -14.60 27.67 1.83
C MET A 311 -15.94 27.46 1.15
N ASP A 312 -15.99 27.21 -0.17
CA ASP A 312 -17.24 26.90 -0.88
C ASP A 312 -17.80 25.52 -0.50
N ILE A 313 -16.94 24.52 -0.30
CA ILE A 313 -17.34 23.21 0.24
C ILE A 313 -17.90 23.39 1.66
N LEU A 314 -17.21 24.15 2.51
CA LEU A 314 -17.66 24.41 3.88
C LEU A 314 -18.99 25.16 3.92
N LYS A 315 -19.18 26.19 3.08
CA LYS A 315 -20.46 26.91 2.96
C LYS A 315 -21.60 25.97 2.54
N ALA A 316 -21.35 25.08 1.58
CA ALA A 316 -22.34 24.10 1.14
C ALA A 316 -22.73 23.14 2.28
N LEU A 317 -21.75 22.69 3.05
CA LEU A 317 -21.94 21.81 4.20
C LEU A 317 -22.71 22.50 5.35
N VAL A 318 -22.38 23.76 5.66
CA VAL A 318 -23.13 24.54 6.66
C VAL A 318 -24.58 24.73 6.23
N LYS A 319 -24.81 24.98 4.93
CA LYS A 319 -26.16 25.13 4.37
C LYS A 319 -26.96 23.82 4.46
N SER A 320 -26.34 22.66 4.22
CA SER A 320 -27.01 21.36 4.21
C SER A 320 -27.32 20.80 5.61
N SER A 321 -26.88 21.46 6.68
CA SER A 321 -27.02 20.98 8.07
C SER A 321 -27.67 22.00 9.01
N ARG A 322 -28.35 23.02 8.47
CA ARG A 322 -28.91 24.14 9.24
C ARG A 322 -30.14 23.78 10.08
N GLU A 323 -30.99 22.90 9.56
CA GLU A 323 -32.27 22.53 10.19
C GLU A 323 -32.29 21.04 10.52
N GLU A 324 -31.91 20.19 9.56
CA GLU A 324 -31.64 18.77 9.74
C GLU A 324 -30.44 18.35 8.90
N VAL A 325 -29.75 17.27 9.30
CA VAL A 325 -28.66 16.68 8.52
C VAL A 325 -29.25 16.04 7.27
N GLN A 326 -29.04 16.67 6.12
CA GLN A 326 -29.49 16.12 4.84
C GLN A 326 -28.66 14.89 4.44
N MET A 327 -29.22 14.00 3.62
CA MET A 327 -28.50 12.82 3.08
C MET A 327 -27.20 13.18 2.36
N GLU A 328 -27.10 14.41 1.88
CA GLU A 328 -25.93 14.95 1.17
C GLU A 328 -24.81 15.42 2.12
N SER A 329 -25.12 15.75 3.38
CA SER A 329 -24.15 16.28 4.35
C SER A 329 -22.96 15.33 4.61
N PRO A 330 -23.12 13.99 4.74
CA PRO A 330 -21.98 13.07 4.87
C PRO A 330 -21.05 13.09 3.65
N ARG A 331 -21.58 13.23 2.43
CA ARG A 331 -20.79 13.32 1.21
C ARG A 331 -20.00 14.64 1.15
N LEU A 332 -20.65 15.75 1.51
CA LEU A 332 -20.01 17.06 1.63
C LEU A 332 -18.93 17.08 2.71
N PHE A 333 -19.15 16.42 3.85
CA PHE A 333 -18.14 16.27 4.90
C PHE A 333 -16.94 15.43 4.42
N GLY A 334 -17.18 14.37 3.63
CA GLY A 334 -16.11 13.61 2.98
C GLY A 334 -15.25 14.47 2.06
N ARG A 335 -15.88 15.34 1.25
CA ARG A 335 -15.18 16.31 0.40
C ARG A 335 -14.43 17.38 1.20
N TRP A 336 -15.02 17.85 2.30
CA TRP A 336 -14.40 18.81 3.21
C TRP A 336 -13.12 18.25 3.83
N ARG A 337 -13.16 17.00 4.30
CA ARG A 337 -11.98 16.30 4.82
C ARG A 337 -10.87 16.18 3.77
N ALA A 338 -11.22 15.72 2.58
CA ALA A 338 -10.26 15.60 1.47
C ALA A 338 -9.67 16.96 1.08
N ALA A 339 -10.45 18.04 1.16
CA ALA A 339 -9.96 19.39 0.94
C ALA A 339 -8.92 19.80 2.00
N LEU A 340 -9.19 19.56 3.29
CA LEU A 340 -8.24 19.86 4.39
C LEU A 340 -6.92 19.09 4.23
N GLU A 341 -6.99 17.83 3.83
CA GLU A 341 -5.80 17.00 3.58
C GLU A 341 -5.02 17.45 2.34
N GLY A 342 -5.68 18.04 1.36
CA GLY A 342 -5.07 18.52 0.11
C GLY A 342 -4.49 19.94 0.16
N MET A 343 -4.63 20.66 1.28
CA MET A 343 -4.10 22.03 1.44
C MET A 343 -2.65 22.03 1.90
N ASN A 344 -1.91 23.04 1.43
CA ASN A 344 -0.60 23.38 1.99
C ASN A 344 -0.72 24.20 3.27
N ASN A 345 0.42 24.47 3.90
CA ASN A 345 0.49 25.16 5.19
C ASN A 345 -0.14 26.57 5.13
N GLU A 346 0.15 27.36 4.11
CA GLU A 346 -0.36 28.74 4.00
C GLU A 346 -1.88 28.75 3.83
N THR A 347 -2.38 27.93 2.90
CA THR A 347 -3.82 27.84 2.60
C THR A 347 -4.63 27.34 3.79
N ILE A 348 -4.15 26.34 4.53
CA ILE A 348 -4.92 25.80 5.65
C ILE A 348 -5.01 26.80 6.82
N HIS A 349 -3.96 27.60 7.06
CA HIS A 349 -4.00 28.68 8.06
C HIS A 349 -4.98 29.78 7.65
N GLU A 350 -4.99 30.16 6.38
CA GLU A 350 -5.97 31.11 5.84
C GLU A 350 -7.41 30.58 6.00
N VAL A 351 -7.67 29.33 5.61
CA VAL A 351 -8.98 28.69 5.74
C VAL A 351 -9.39 28.60 7.20
N PHE A 352 -8.46 28.25 8.10
CA PHE A 352 -8.72 28.21 9.53
C PHE A 352 -9.17 29.56 10.06
N ASP A 353 -8.44 30.64 9.76
CA ASP A 353 -8.81 31.98 10.22
C ASP A 353 -10.15 32.44 9.63
N ARG A 354 -10.37 32.21 8.32
CA ARG A 354 -11.63 32.55 7.64
C ARG A 354 -12.84 31.77 8.18
N ALA A 355 -12.68 30.49 8.49
CA ALA A 355 -13.77 29.64 8.98
C ALA A 355 -14.01 29.82 10.49
N TYR A 356 -12.94 29.89 11.29
CA TYR A 356 -13.03 30.03 12.74
C TYR A 356 -13.57 31.41 13.14
N ASN A 357 -13.15 32.48 12.44
CA ASN A 357 -13.56 33.87 12.67
C ASN A 357 -14.39 34.42 11.50
N CYS A 358 -15.39 33.67 11.02
CA CYS A 358 -16.14 34.03 9.81
C CYS A 358 -16.76 35.43 9.85
N SER A 359 -17.23 35.90 11.00
CA SER A 359 -17.75 37.27 11.18
C SER A 359 -16.74 38.36 10.83
N ALA A 360 -15.43 38.14 10.98
CA ALA A 360 -14.42 39.11 10.56
C ALA A 360 -14.39 39.29 9.03
N TYR A 361 -14.60 38.20 8.29
CA TYR A 361 -14.40 38.12 6.85
C TYR A 361 -15.69 38.19 6.01
N SER A 362 -16.86 37.90 6.60
CA SER A 362 -18.13 37.81 5.86
C SER A 362 -19.29 38.47 6.59
N GLN A 363 -19.97 39.40 5.91
CA GLN A 363 -21.19 40.03 6.42
C GLN A 363 -22.28 38.99 6.69
N THR A 364 -22.39 37.95 5.86
CA THR A 364 -23.37 36.86 6.07
C THR A 364 -23.17 36.15 7.41
N CYS A 365 -21.93 35.98 7.87
CA CYS A 365 -21.65 35.39 9.18
C CYS A 365 -21.92 36.37 10.33
N ARG A 366 -21.64 37.67 10.15
CA ARG A 366 -22.01 38.70 11.14
C ARG A 366 -23.51 38.73 11.39
N ASP A 367 -24.30 38.62 10.32
CA ASP A 367 -25.76 38.66 10.40
C ASP A 367 -26.37 37.32 10.86
N ASN A 368 -25.58 36.23 10.93
CA ASN A 368 -26.04 34.88 11.25
C ASN A 368 -25.04 34.15 12.17
N PRO A 369 -25.03 34.43 13.49
CA PRO A 369 -24.06 33.83 14.41
C PRO A 369 -24.11 32.30 14.47
N ASP A 370 -25.27 31.69 14.22
CA ASP A 370 -25.41 30.23 14.16
C ASP A 370 -24.61 29.62 12.99
N LYS A 371 -24.48 30.32 11.86
CA LYS A 371 -23.69 29.84 10.72
C LYS A 371 -22.20 29.83 11.03
N GLU A 372 -21.72 30.84 11.77
CA GLU A 372 -20.34 30.86 12.23
C GLU A 372 -20.08 29.71 13.21
N LYS A 373 -21.00 29.46 14.13
CA LYS A 373 -20.89 28.33 15.08
C LYS A 373 -20.80 26.98 14.35
N ILE A 374 -21.71 26.70 13.41
CA ILE A 374 -21.72 25.45 12.65
C ILE A 374 -20.45 25.32 11.78
N ALA A 375 -20.02 26.41 11.13
CA ALA A 375 -18.79 26.42 10.34
C ALA A 375 -17.56 26.10 11.20
N ARG A 376 -17.50 26.67 12.41
CA ARG A 376 -16.44 26.39 13.39
C ARG A 376 -16.47 24.93 13.84
N GLU A 377 -17.64 24.37 14.13
CA GLU A 377 -17.79 22.96 14.48
C GLU A 377 -17.28 22.04 13.36
N TYR A 378 -17.69 22.27 12.11
CA TYR A 378 -17.19 21.49 10.96
C TYR A 378 -15.70 21.66 10.68
N LEU A 379 -15.14 22.84 10.92
CA LEU A 379 -13.69 23.06 10.86
C LEU A 379 -12.98 22.17 11.89
N LEU A 380 -13.43 22.20 13.14
CA LEU A 380 -12.83 21.45 14.23
C LEU A 380 -12.96 19.93 14.04
N ASP A 381 -14.14 19.48 13.60
CA ASP A 381 -14.43 18.07 13.29
C ASP A 381 -13.67 17.57 12.07
N GLY A 382 -13.51 18.41 11.04
CA GLY A 382 -12.73 18.08 9.85
C GLY A 382 -11.23 17.99 10.15
N LEU A 383 -10.71 18.83 11.04
CA LEU A 383 -9.31 18.80 11.46
C LEU A 383 -9.00 17.57 12.32
N LEU A 384 -9.94 17.04 13.10
CA LEU A 384 -9.70 15.88 13.96
C LEU A 384 -9.03 14.71 13.21
N PRO A 385 -9.62 14.13 12.14
CA PRO A 385 -9.03 13.04 11.38
C PRO A 385 -7.88 13.46 10.45
N CYS A 386 -7.67 14.76 10.20
CA CYS A 386 -6.63 15.21 9.28
C CYS A 386 -5.23 15.05 9.90
N THR A 387 -4.35 14.29 9.26
CA THR A 387 -3.01 13.97 9.80
C THR A 387 -1.84 14.47 8.95
N THR A 388 -2.09 15.33 7.96
CA THR A 388 -1.03 15.94 7.15
C THR A 388 -0.18 16.93 7.97
N MET A 389 1.03 17.25 7.48
CA MET A 389 1.90 18.25 8.13
C MET A 389 1.27 19.65 8.19
N ALA A 390 0.51 20.04 7.16
CA ALA A 390 -0.25 21.29 7.17
C ALA A 390 -1.33 21.29 8.27
N CYS A 391 -2.06 20.19 8.41
CA CYS A 391 -3.01 20.01 9.51
C CYS A 391 -2.34 20.01 10.89
N PHE A 392 -1.14 19.44 11.02
CA PHE A 392 -0.38 19.52 12.26
C PHE A 392 -0.05 20.96 12.64
N SER A 393 0.44 21.74 11.68
CA SER A 393 0.80 23.14 11.86
C SER A 393 -0.38 23.99 12.36
N VAL A 394 -1.56 23.86 11.74
CA VAL A 394 -2.73 24.62 12.16
C VAL A 394 -3.29 24.16 13.52
N LYS A 395 -3.25 22.86 13.81
CA LYS A 395 -3.61 22.31 15.12
C LYS A 395 -2.71 22.89 16.22
N ASN A 396 -1.40 22.91 15.99
CA ASN A 396 -0.43 23.49 16.92
C ASN A 396 -0.69 24.98 17.16
N TYR A 397 -0.92 25.75 16.08
CA TYR A 397 -1.26 27.16 16.17
C TYR A 397 -2.51 27.39 17.03
N ALA A 398 -3.57 26.64 16.77
CA ALA A 398 -4.83 26.76 17.50
C ALA A 398 -4.69 26.40 18.99
N ILE A 399 -3.88 25.38 19.31
CA ILE A 399 -3.59 24.98 20.69
C ILE A 399 -2.72 26.02 21.39
N ALA A 400 -1.68 26.52 20.74
CA ALA A 400 -0.80 27.55 21.29
C ALA A 400 -1.56 28.87 21.57
N LYS A 401 -2.55 29.20 20.74
CA LYS A 401 -3.47 30.33 20.94
C LYS A 401 -4.52 30.09 22.02
N GLY A 402 -4.69 28.86 22.51
CA GLY A 402 -5.70 28.51 23.51
C GLY A 402 -7.14 28.59 23.00
N VAL A 403 -7.36 28.53 21.67
CA VAL A 403 -8.69 28.66 21.05
C VAL A 403 -9.45 27.33 20.93
N VAL A 404 -8.84 26.24 21.42
CA VAL A 404 -9.37 24.88 21.37
C VAL A 404 -9.45 24.29 22.79
N PRO A 405 -10.56 23.65 23.18
CA PRO A 405 -10.66 22.98 24.48
C PRO A 405 -9.61 21.87 24.65
N LYS A 406 -9.08 21.72 25.86
CA LYS A 406 -8.04 20.70 26.18
C LYS A 406 -8.39 19.27 25.74
N PRO A 407 -9.64 18.78 25.89
CA PRO A 407 -10.00 17.43 25.42
C PRO A 407 -9.84 17.27 23.90
N LEU A 408 -10.26 18.27 23.13
CA LEU A 408 -10.15 18.25 21.67
C LEU A 408 -8.70 18.41 21.23
N ALA A 409 -7.93 19.29 21.87
CA ALA A 409 -6.49 19.42 21.66
C ALA A 409 -5.76 18.09 21.89
N SER A 410 -6.11 17.36 22.97
CA SER A 410 -5.58 16.03 23.25
C SER A 410 -5.96 15.02 22.16
N ALA A 411 -7.22 15.01 21.73
CA ALA A 411 -7.69 14.10 20.69
C ALA A 411 -6.95 14.36 19.36
N TRP A 412 -6.81 15.62 18.96
CA TRP A 412 -6.05 16.02 17.77
C TRP A 412 -4.62 15.50 17.79
N MET A 413 -3.89 15.70 18.87
CA MET A 413 -2.49 15.27 18.96
C MET A 413 -2.36 13.75 18.98
N VAL A 414 -3.25 13.05 19.69
CA VAL A 414 -3.28 11.58 19.66
C VAL A 414 -3.59 11.06 18.25
N THR A 415 -4.53 11.66 17.52
CA THR A 415 -4.83 11.27 16.13
C THR A 415 -3.63 11.47 15.20
N MET A 416 -2.84 12.54 15.41
CA MET A 416 -1.57 12.72 14.67
C MET A 416 -0.58 11.59 14.96
N ALA A 417 -0.52 11.12 16.21
CA ALA A 417 0.45 10.12 16.64
C ALA A 417 0.13 8.68 16.23
N LEU A 418 -1.14 8.38 16.04
CA LEU A 418 -1.64 7.05 15.69
C LEU A 418 -1.43 6.68 14.21
N GLN A 419 -0.68 7.48 13.45
CA GLN A 419 -0.17 7.08 12.13
C GLN A 419 0.72 5.84 12.27
N ASN A 420 0.56 4.86 11.38
CA ASN A 420 1.43 3.67 11.39
C ASN A 420 2.88 4.02 11.00
N TYR A 421 3.06 4.98 10.09
CA TYR A 421 4.37 5.42 9.60
C TYR A 421 4.54 6.93 9.81
N PRO A 422 4.73 7.39 11.07
CA PRO A 422 4.94 8.80 11.35
C PRO A 422 6.25 9.28 10.74
N THR A 423 6.28 10.47 10.17
CA THR A 423 7.52 11.02 9.57
C THR A 423 8.48 11.52 10.65
N LEU A 424 9.79 11.48 10.36
CA LEU A 424 10.82 12.08 11.22
C LEU A 424 10.61 13.59 11.42
N GLU A 425 10.05 14.26 10.41
CA GLU A 425 9.68 15.67 10.45
C GLU A 425 8.55 15.93 11.45
N LEU A 426 7.46 15.15 11.37
CA LEU A 426 6.34 15.26 12.30
C LEU A 426 6.79 15.04 13.76
N MET A 427 7.62 14.03 13.99
CA MET A 427 8.20 13.79 15.32
C MET A 427 9.05 14.96 15.81
N SER A 428 9.82 15.59 14.92
CA SER A 428 10.65 16.74 15.27
C SER A 428 9.80 17.96 15.67
N GLU A 429 8.72 18.23 14.94
CA GLU A 429 7.82 19.34 15.27
C GLU A 429 7.01 19.06 16.54
N MET A 430 6.56 17.82 16.75
CA MET A 430 5.92 17.41 18.01
C MET A 430 6.90 17.53 19.20
N LEU A 431 8.17 17.18 19.02
CA LEU A 431 9.20 17.38 20.04
C LEU A 431 9.39 18.87 20.38
N ARG A 432 9.44 19.75 19.38
CA ARG A 432 9.52 21.21 19.62
C ARG A 432 8.33 21.70 20.43
N MET A 433 7.12 21.25 20.12
CA MET A 433 5.93 21.60 20.89
C MET A 433 5.98 21.05 22.32
N ALA A 434 6.47 19.82 22.50
CA ALA A 434 6.65 19.21 23.81
C ALA A 434 7.70 19.94 24.66
N GLN A 435 8.75 20.50 24.05
CA GLN A 435 9.76 21.32 24.71
C GLN A 435 9.23 22.72 25.06
N TYR A 436 8.45 23.33 24.17
CA TYR A 436 7.87 24.66 24.38
C TYR A 436 6.79 24.67 25.47
N SER A 437 5.90 23.67 25.46
CA SER A 437 4.82 23.52 26.43
C SER A 437 4.71 22.06 26.89
N PRO A 438 5.55 21.64 27.85
CA PRO A 438 5.58 20.28 28.37
C PRO A 438 4.22 19.90 28.98
N SER A 439 3.56 18.91 28.40
CA SER A 439 2.26 18.45 28.90
C SER A 439 1.96 17.04 28.44
N GLN A 440 0.94 16.43 29.04
CA GLN A 440 0.41 15.14 28.60
C GLN A 440 -0.03 15.16 27.13
N ILE A 441 -0.54 16.30 26.65
CA ILE A 441 -1.08 16.49 25.29
C ILE A 441 0.03 16.42 24.23
N THR A 442 1.26 16.77 24.58
CA THR A 442 2.40 16.80 23.64
C THR A 442 3.33 15.60 23.82
N ILE A 443 3.59 15.20 25.08
CA ILE A 443 4.54 14.14 25.40
C ILE A 443 4.02 12.73 25.07
N PHE A 444 2.74 12.43 25.32
CA PHE A 444 2.21 11.08 25.02
C PHE A 444 2.05 10.82 23.52
N PRO A 445 1.53 11.75 22.72
CA PRO A 445 1.56 11.60 21.26
C PRO A 445 2.97 11.42 20.71
N LEU A 446 3.95 12.17 21.22
CA LEU A 446 5.36 11.99 20.83
C LEU A 446 5.88 10.58 21.14
N SER A 447 5.57 10.01 22.31
CA SER A 447 6.00 8.64 22.62
C SER A 447 5.32 7.59 21.75
N ILE A 448 4.04 7.77 21.44
CA ILE A 448 3.31 6.90 20.50
C ILE A 448 3.94 6.95 19.09
N MET A 449 4.29 8.15 18.60
CA MET A 449 4.94 8.28 17.29
C MET A 449 6.27 7.53 17.23
N VAL A 450 7.12 7.67 18.26
CA VAL A 450 8.41 6.96 18.32
C VAL A 450 8.19 5.44 18.37
N HIS A 451 7.23 4.97 19.16
CA HIS A 451 6.87 3.55 19.24
C HIS A 451 6.40 3.01 17.88
N ASN A 452 5.45 3.69 17.23
CA ASN A 452 4.92 3.30 15.93
C ASN A 452 6.01 3.31 14.85
N TYR A 453 6.90 4.31 14.86
CA TYR A 453 8.06 4.35 13.98
C TYR A 453 8.95 3.11 14.16
N TRP A 454 9.24 2.72 15.40
CA TRP A 454 10.07 1.56 15.70
C TRP A 454 9.44 0.23 15.28
N VAL A 455 8.15 0.05 15.59
CA VAL A 455 7.43 -1.20 15.29
C VAL A 455 7.24 -1.38 13.80
N ASN A 456 6.96 -0.32 13.04
CA ASN A 456 6.60 -0.46 11.63
C ASN A 456 7.77 -0.34 10.64
N ASN A 457 8.96 0.10 11.08
CA ASN A 457 10.16 0.17 10.24
C ASN A 457 11.17 -0.92 10.66
N GLU A 458 11.22 -2.05 9.98
CA GLU A 458 12.15 -3.14 10.35
C GLU A 458 13.62 -2.74 10.20
N GLU A 459 13.94 -1.89 9.22
CA GLU A 459 15.30 -1.41 8.94
C GLU A 459 15.96 -0.70 10.14
N ILE A 460 15.18 0.01 10.97
CA ILE A 460 15.74 0.70 12.15
C ILE A 460 16.23 -0.29 13.21
N ARG A 461 15.69 -1.51 13.26
CA ARG A 461 16.07 -2.53 14.24
C ARG A 461 17.45 -3.09 13.96
N THR A 462 17.90 -3.04 12.71
CA THR A 462 19.25 -3.46 12.29
C THR A 462 20.19 -2.28 12.07
N ALA A 463 19.69 -1.05 12.01
CA ALA A 463 20.50 0.15 11.81
C ALA A 463 21.54 0.38 12.92
N ALA A 464 22.74 0.81 12.53
CA ALA A 464 23.84 1.07 13.48
C ALA A 464 23.52 2.20 14.48
N THR A 465 22.70 3.17 14.08
CA THR A 465 22.35 4.33 14.91
C THR A 465 20.85 4.62 14.84
N LEU A 466 20.33 5.21 15.92
CA LEU A 466 18.96 5.70 15.97
C LEU A 466 18.83 7.05 15.25
N PRO A 467 17.72 7.31 14.54
CA PRO A 467 17.42 8.61 13.96
C PRO A 467 17.47 9.75 14.99
N GLU A 468 17.94 10.91 14.55
CA GLU A 468 18.13 12.08 15.41
C GLU A 468 16.86 12.50 16.19
N PRO A 469 15.64 12.53 15.61
CA PRO A 469 14.43 12.90 16.35
C PRO A 469 14.12 11.96 17.51
N ILE A 470 14.38 10.65 17.34
CA ILE A 470 14.19 9.63 18.38
C ILE A 470 15.20 9.87 19.50
N VAL A 471 16.48 10.05 19.15
CA VAL A 471 17.55 10.34 20.11
C VAL A 471 17.25 11.61 20.92
N LYS A 472 16.86 12.70 20.25
CA LYS A 472 16.51 13.96 20.91
C LYS A 472 15.29 13.82 21.81
N THR A 473 14.30 13.03 21.40
CA THR A 473 13.12 12.72 22.22
C THR A 473 13.50 11.98 23.49
N ILE A 474 14.28 10.91 23.39
CA ILE A 474 14.72 10.12 24.56
C ILE A 474 15.51 11.00 25.53
N ARG A 475 16.45 11.80 25.02
CA ARG A 475 17.22 12.74 25.84
C ARG A 475 16.33 13.76 26.56
N TYR A 476 15.35 14.30 25.84
CA TYR A 476 14.40 15.24 26.42
C TYR A 476 13.58 14.58 27.55
N LEU A 477 13.02 13.40 27.34
CA LEU A 477 12.25 12.69 28.38
C LEU A 477 13.11 12.36 29.61
N LYS A 478 14.36 11.93 29.41
CA LYS A 478 15.29 11.69 30.52
C LYS A 478 15.61 12.98 31.30
N SER A 479 15.75 14.11 30.61
CA SER A 479 15.99 15.40 31.26
C SER A 479 14.84 15.85 32.19
N LEU A 480 13.61 15.37 31.95
CA LEU A 480 12.45 15.67 32.81
C LEU A 480 12.43 14.84 34.10
N ILE A 481 13.19 13.75 34.19
CA ILE A 481 13.27 12.87 35.36
C ILE A 481 14.47 13.26 36.24
N GLY A 482 15.55 13.75 35.63
CA GLY A 482 16.81 14.06 36.31
C GLY A 482 17.70 12.83 36.49
N ASN A 483 18.96 13.06 36.90
CA ASN A 483 19.98 12.00 36.97
C ASN A 483 19.89 11.13 38.24
N ASP A 484 19.35 11.68 39.33
CA ASP A 484 19.32 11.02 40.65
C ASP A 484 17.90 10.65 41.12
N CYS A 485 16.91 10.69 40.21
CA CYS A 485 15.48 10.50 40.53
C CYS A 485 14.94 11.46 41.61
N THR A 486 15.68 12.54 41.92
CA THR A 486 15.30 13.58 42.88
C THR A 486 14.45 14.65 42.19
N VAL A 487 13.15 14.39 42.09
CA VAL A 487 12.20 15.30 41.45
C VAL A 487 11.60 16.24 42.49
N SER A 488 11.58 17.54 42.20
CA SER A 488 10.86 18.52 43.04
C SER A 488 9.35 18.27 42.99
N ALA A 489 8.62 18.63 44.06
CA ALA A 489 7.16 18.46 44.11
C ALA A 489 6.42 19.15 42.94
N GLU A 490 6.97 20.24 42.40
CA GLU A 490 6.44 20.95 41.23
C GLU A 490 6.61 20.16 39.92
N ASN A 491 7.68 19.36 39.82
CA ASN A 491 8.02 18.59 38.62
C ASN A 491 7.57 17.13 38.68
N GLU A 492 7.04 16.67 39.82
CA GLU A 492 6.61 15.28 40.03
C GLU A 492 5.66 14.80 38.93
N ARG A 493 4.67 15.63 38.57
CA ARG A 493 3.72 15.30 37.50
C ARG A 493 4.38 15.15 36.13
N LEU A 494 5.35 16.01 35.80
CA LEU A 494 6.07 15.94 34.53
C LEU A 494 7.02 14.74 34.49
N ALA A 495 7.69 14.42 35.59
CA ALA A 495 8.51 13.22 35.69
C ALA A 495 7.67 11.94 35.52
N LEU A 496 6.48 11.88 36.14
CA LEU A 496 5.55 10.75 35.94
C LEU A 496 5.07 10.63 34.48
N ILE A 497 4.81 11.74 33.81
CA ILE A 497 4.48 11.76 32.37
C ILE A 497 5.66 11.26 31.55
N ALA A 498 6.88 11.71 31.85
CA ALA A 498 8.09 11.28 31.16
C ALA A 498 8.38 9.79 31.34
N LEU A 499 8.23 9.25 32.56
CA LEU A 499 8.37 7.82 32.84
C LEU A 499 7.38 6.97 32.04
N LYS A 500 6.10 7.38 32.01
CA LYS A 500 5.08 6.72 31.18
C LYS A 500 5.41 6.81 29.69
N ALA A 501 5.91 7.95 29.23
CA ALA A 501 6.31 8.14 27.85
C ALA A 501 7.50 7.25 27.46
N ILE A 502 8.50 7.12 28.34
CA ILE A 502 9.62 6.20 28.17
C ILE A 502 9.12 4.75 28.09
N GLY A 503 8.22 4.36 28.99
CA GLY A 503 7.59 3.03 28.96
C GLY A 503 6.81 2.77 27.68
N ASN A 504 6.09 3.77 27.15
CA ASN A 504 5.40 3.67 25.86
C ASN A 504 6.36 3.52 24.68
N ILE A 505 7.52 4.20 24.70
CA ILE A 505 8.54 4.08 23.65
C ILE A 505 9.10 2.65 23.62
N GLY A 506 9.54 2.13 24.78
CA GLY A 506 10.06 0.77 24.92
C GLY A 506 11.48 0.60 24.37
N GLU A 507 11.67 -0.44 23.53
CA GLU A 507 12.95 -0.92 22.99
C GLU A 507 13.91 0.18 22.43
N PRO A 508 13.45 1.25 21.76
CA PRO A 508 14.33 2.35 21.35
C PRO A 508 15.11 2.99 22.51
N VAL A 509 14.52 3.07 23.71
CA VAL A 509 15.20 3.62 24.90
C VAL A 509 16.31 2.69 25.37
N GLU A 510 16.04 1.39 25.40
CA GLU A 510 17.03 0.37 25.79
C GLU A 510 18.23 0.38 24.84
N ARG A 511 17.97 0.46 23.53
CA ARG A 511 19.02 0.56 22.51
C ARG A 511 19.83 1.85 22.66
N TYR A 512 19.17 2.98 22.89
CA TYR A 512 19.85 4.24 23.16
C TYR A 512 20.81 4.11 24.36
N ASP A 513 20.34 3.49 25.44
CA ASP A 513 21.11 3.32 26.67
C ASP A 513 22.33 2.43 26.48
N GLN A 514 22.17 1.31 25.78
CA GLN A 514 23.28 0.42 25.40
C GLN A 514 24.35 1.17 24.58
N LEU A 515 23.94 1.97 23.60
CA LEU A 515 24.86 2.75 22.78
C LEU A 515 25.61 3.78 23.64
N THR A 516 24.92 4.56 24.48
CA THR A 516 25.59 5.53 25.36
C THR A 516 26.52 4.90 26.39
N PHE A 517 26.19 3.73 26.93
CA PHE A 517 27.04 3.02 27.89
C PHE A 517 28.38 2.60 27.23
N ILE A 518 28.32 2.02 26.03
CA ILE A 518 29.51 1.59 25.26
C ILE A 518 30.43 2.77 24.92
N PHE A 519 29.87 3.94 24.61
CA PHE A 519 30.67 5.14 24.30
C PHE A 519 31.21 5.86 25.55
N SER A 520 30.76 5.52 26.75
CA SER A 520 31.28 6.09 28.01
C SER A 520 32.47 5.31 28.60
N GLU A 521 32.70 4.07 28.14
CA GLU A 521 33.81 3.20 28.56
C GLU A 521 35.03 3.23 27.60
N ARG A 522 34.98 4.06 26.56
CA ARG A 522 36.14 4.39 25.69
C ARG A 522 36.53 5.85 25.89
#